data_AF-A0A940AWZ0-F1
#
_entry.id   AF-A0A940AWZ0-F1
#
_cell.length_a   1.000
_cell.length_b   1.000
_cell.length_c   1.000
_cell.angle_alpha   90.00
_cell.angle_beta   90.00
_cell.angle_gamma   90.00
#
_symmetry.space_group_name_H-M   'P 1'
#
loop_
_entity.id
_entity.type
_entity.pdbx_description
1 polymer ?
#
loop_
_entity_poly.entity_id
_entity_poly.type
_entity_poly.pdbx_seq_one_letter_code
_entity_poly.pdbx_strand_id
1 'polypeptide(L)'
;MKKFWMISMLLIAALFVISCGGDSEEEGGEGGNESKACTEQGAFRCSGDMLQKCDQEAWKNFEQCSADKPCNAEKGACVAAEEGGNQGGNEGGNQGGNEGGNQGGNEASGCVDIFMCMNGCAESDQACVQACYDNAPADAQNDYYAWYTCFSQYCENDPSAQCSVENCESESAKCGIAFEKGNEAYPAPYGRIDVNISSTYVITNETQLDQSMINMSYFATGTFGTSGNLQPMGAQGAYYYAALQDDAIQIFQTPYANNGQTTLNPAAVLVLNSDVATGEITVGLTQEDSGQLFIVDLNGNNIGCFHAFAVGSLTVNSMNTTPGAGANIAIIGSQIEIYSSENAPMYGGNITSQMGSGFTACQPM
;
A
#
# COMPACT_ATOMS: atom_id res chain seq x y z
N MET A 1 -14.32 -4.62 -4.09
CA MET A 1 -13.39 -4.10 -3.06
C MET A 1 -12.01 -4.76 -3.21
N LYS A 2 -11.19 -4.27 -4.14
CA LYS A 2 -9.95 -4.92 -4.58
C LYS A 2 -8.86 -4.94 -3.48
N LYS A 3 -8.40 -6.16 -3.19
CA LYS A 3 -7.04 -6.58 -2.78
C LYS A 3 -6.41 -5.88 -1.56
N PHE A 4 -6.40 -6.62 -0.46
CA PHE A 4 -5.74 -6.28 0.80
C PHE A 4 -4.29 -6.80 0.93
N TRP A 5 -3.64 -7.20 -0.16
CA TRP A 5 -2.30 -7.78 -0.13
C TRP A 5 -1.39 -7.10 -1.16
N MET A 6 -0.78 -5.98 -0.76
CA MET A 6 0.60 -5.57 -1.05
C MET A 6 0.86 -4.17 -0.48
N ILE A 7 1.11 -4.07 0.83
CA ILE A 7 2.12 -3.14 1.37
C ILE A 7 2.98 -3.95 2.34
N SER A 8 3.65 -4.96 1.79
CA SER A 8 4.96 -5.38 2.27
C SER A 8 5.90 -4.99 1.13
N MET A 9 6.79 -4.03 1.38
CA MET A 9 7.68 -3.35 0.41
C MET A 9 7.10 -2.15 -0.36
N LEU A 10 6.60 -1.13 0.35
CA LEU A 10 7.16 0.21 0.11
C LEU A 10 8.17 0.45 1.23
N LEU A 11 9.43 0.52 0.84
CA LEU A 11 10.58 0.64 1.71
C LEU A 11 10.51 1.99 2.45
N ILE A 12 9.84 2.04 3.62
CA ILE A 12 10.07 3.07 4.67
C ILE A 12 11.45 2.77 5.34
N ALA A 13 12.46 2.53 4.50
CA ALA A 13 13.85 2.32 4.87
C ALA A 13 14.75 3.00 3.83
N ALA A 14 14.40 4.22 3.44
CA ALA A 14 15.32 5.15 2.79
C ALA A 14 15.07 6.61 3.24
N LEU A 15 14.60 6.81 4.48
CA LEU A 15 14.66 8.13 5.13
C LEU A 15 16.12 8.37 5.56
N PHE A 16 16.90 8.88 4.62
CA PHE A 16 18.15 9.62 4.76
C PHE A 16 19.04 9.29 5.98
N VAL A 17 20.07 8.46 5.74
CA VAL A 17 21.35 8.58 6.43
C VAL A 17 22.00 9.89 5.99
N ILE A 18 21.61 11.01 6.60
CA ILE A 18 22.46 12.21 6.68
C ILE A 18 23.30 12.02 7.94
N SER A 19 24.42 11.32 7.79
CA SER A 19 25.48 11.25 8.80
C SER A 19 26.79 11.67 8.13
N CYS A 20 27.46 12.65 8.72
CA CYS A 20 28.75 13.14 8.32
C CYS A 20 29.85 12.06 8.49
N GLY A 21 30.59 11.79 7.41
CA GLY A 21 32.02 11.47 7.45
C GLY A 21 32.44 10.00 7.65
N GLY A 22 33.33 9.53 6.76
CA GLY A 22 34.20 8.38 7.01
C GLY A 22 34.47 7.54 5.77
N ASP A 23 35.51 7.89 5.02
CA ASP A 23 36.08 7.10 3.93
C ASP A 23 36.37 5.65 4.37
N SER A 24 36.01 4.67 3.55
CA SER A 24 36.73 3.40 3.48
C SER A 24 36.52 2.74 2.12
N GLU A 25 37.60 2.77 1.35
CA GLU A 25 37.87 1.94 0.19
C GLU A 25 37.85 0.46 0.61
N GLU A 26 37.26 -0.44 -0.20
CA GLU A 26 37.80 -1.79 -0.33
C GLU A 26 37.36 -2.46 -1.65
N GLU A 27 38.34 -3.14 -2.24
CA GLU A 27 38.43 -3.63 -3.61
C GLU A 27 37.82 -5.03 -3.82
N GLY A 28 37.42 -5.30 -5.07
CA GLY A 28 37.90 -6.48 -5.81
C GLY A 28 37.19 -7.84 -5.64
N GLY A 29 36.53 -8.31 -6.69
CA GLY A 29 36.13 -9.71 -6.84
C GLY A 29 35.56 -10.05 -8.21
N GLU A 30 36.43 -10.40 -9.17
CA GLU A 30 36.08 -10.88 -10.51
C GLU A 30 35.47 -12.30 -10.45
N GLY A 31 34.28 -12.46 -11.03
CA GLY A 31 33.61 -13.75 -11.23
C GLY A 31 32.63 -13.66 -12.39
N GLY A 32 33.14 -13.80 -13.61
CA GLY A 32 32.35 -13.72 -14.84
C GLY A 32 31.30 -14.83 -14.95
N ASN A 33 30.03 -14.45 -14.80
CA ASN A 33 28.90 -15.23 -15.27
C ASN A 33 28.06 -14.26 -16.12
N GLU A 34 28.17 -14.39 -17.44
CA GLU A 34 27.53 -13.49 -18.41
C GLU A 34 26.02 -13.41 -18.10
N SER A 35 25.58 -12.26 -17.57
CA SER A 35 24.19 -12.02 -17.21
C SER A 35 23.39 -11.80 -18.49
N LYS A 36 22.92 -12.89 -19.08
CA LYS A 36 21.90 -12.79 -20.13
C LYS A 36 20.67 -12.12 -19.50
N ALA A 37 20.35 -10.93 -20.00
CA ALA A 37 19.17 -10.16 -19.59
C ALA A 37 17.90 -11.02 -19.74
N CYS A 38 16.92 -10.78 -18.87
CA CYS A 38 15.65 -11.50 -18.93
C CYS A 38 14.71 -10.80 -19.91
N THR A 39 13.98 -11.56 -20.73
CA THR A 39 13.10 -10.99 -21.77
C THR A 39 11.61 -11.15 -21.46
N GLU A 40 11.26 -11.87 -20.41
CA GLU A 40 9.88 -12.20 -20.05
C GLU A 40 9.60 -11.81 -18.60
N GLN A 41 8.87 -10.71 -18.41
CA GLN A 41 8.53 -10.17 -17.10
C GLN A 41 7.83 -11.22 -16.24
N GLY A 42 8.33 -11.44 -15.02
CA GLY A 42 7.78 -12.41 -14.09
C GLY A 42 8.27 -13.85 -14.27
N ALA A 43 9.05 -14.16 -15.31
CA ALA A 43 9.71 -15.45 -15.42
C ALA A 43 10.65 -15.71 -14.24
N PHE A 44 10.84 -16.97 -13.86
CA PHE A 44 11.75 -17.37 -12.79
C PHE A 44 12.95 -18.12 -13.34
N ARG A 45 14.09 -18.04 -12.63
CA ARG A 45 15.26 -18.90 -12.87
C ARG A 45 15.95 -19.23 -11.56
N CYS A 46 16.75 -20.28 -11.58
CA CYS A 46 17.64 -20.63 -10.47
C CYS A 46 19.08 -20.20 -10.77
N SER A 47 19.72 -19.55 -9.81
CA SER A 47 21.15 -19.23 -9.82
C SER A 47 21.79 -19.84 -8.57
N GLY A 48 22.18 -21.11 -8.67
CA GLY A 48 22.54 -21.92 -7.51
C GLY A 48 21.32 -22.10 -6.59
N ASP A 49 21.50 -21.74 -5.33
CA ASP A 49 20.43 -21.82 -4.32
C ASP A 49 19.54 -20.56 -4.30
N MET A 50 19.72 -19.61 -5.23
CA MET A 50 18.91 -18.40 -5.32
C MET A 50 17.85 -18.53 -6.41
N LEU A 51 16.57 -18.43 -6.03
CA LEU A 51 15.47 -18.21 -6.96
C LEU A 51 15.44 -16.73 -7.35
N GLN A 52 15.50 -16.44 -8.65
CA GLN A 52 15.45 -15.10 -9.21
C GLN A 52 14.19 -14.91 -10.04
N LYS A 53 13.61 -13.71 -10.00
CA LYS A 53 12.46 -13.31 -10.80
C LYS A 53 12.88 -12.22 -11.79
N CYS A 54 12.43 -12.33 -13.03
CA CYS A 54 12.63 -11.31 -14.04
C CYS A 54 11.78 -10.09 -13.72
N ASP A 55 12.42 -8.94 -13.56
CA ASP A 55 11.78 -7.67 -13.31
C ASP A 55 12.53 -6.55 -14.04
N GLN A 56 11.82 -5.86 -14.96
CA GLN A 56 12.37 -4.77 -15.78
C GLN A 56 13.67 -5.17 -16.51
N GLU A 57 13.63 -6.31 -17.21
CA GLU A 57 14.77 -6.87 -17.97
C GLU A 57 15.97 -7.35 -17.11
N ALA A 58 15.89 -7.21 -15.79
CA ALA A 58 16.90 -7.66 -14.84
C ALA A 58 16.42 -8.85 -14.01
N TRP A 59 17.33 -9.76 -13.69
CA TRP A 59 17.06 -10.84 -12.75
C TRP A 59 17.27 -10.36 -11.32
N LYS A 60 16.18 -10.22 -10.55
CA LYS A 60 16.22 -9.84 -9.13
C LYS A 60 16.13 -11.08 -8.24
N ASN A 61 16.87 -11.09 -7.13
CA ASN A 61 16.78 -12.15 -6.14
C ASN A 61 15.38 -12.14 -5.51
N PHE A 62 14.71 -13.28 -5.52
CA PHE A 62 13.35 -13.45 -5.04
C PHE A 62 13.32 -14.25 -3.72
N GLU A 63 13.99 -15.40 -3.69
CA GLU A 63 14.05 -16.27 -2.50
C GLU A 63 15.37 -17.05 -2.45
N GLN A 64 15.96 -17.18 -1.25
CA GLN A 64 17.13 -18.04 -1.01
C GLN A 64 16.64 -19.43 -0.57
N CYS A 65 16.85 -20.42 -1.43
CA CYS A 65 16.50 -21.81 -1.17
C CYS A 65 17.50 -22.49 -0.23
N SER A 66 17.03 -23.56 0.43
CA SER A 66 17.84 -24.41 1.31
C SER A 66 18.01 -25.81 0.72
N ALA A 67 18.90 -26.62 1.29
CA ALA A 67 19.12 -28.00 0.85
C ALA A 67 17.85 -28.87 0.89
N ASP A 68 16.94 -28.62 1.84
CA ASP A 68 15.69 -29.36 1.99
C ASP A 68 14.59 -28.88 1.04
N LYS A 69 14.75 -27.68 0.46
CA LYS A 69 13.81 -27.06 -0.49
C LYS A 69 14.57 -26.49 -1.69
N PRO A 70 15.04 -27.33 -2.63
CA PRO A 70 15.79 -26.86 -3.78
C PRO A 70 15.00 -25.87 -4.65
N CYS A 71 15.72 -25.00 -5.34
CA CYS A 71 15.14 -24.04 -6.26
C CYS A 71 14.40 -24.73 -7.42
N ASN A 72 13.14 -24.36 -7.66
CA ASN A 72 12.36 -24.82 -8.79
C ASN A 72 11.78 -23.62 -9.56
N ALA A 73 12.41 -23.30 -10.69
CA ALA A 73 12.01 -22.18 -11.54
C ALA A 73 10.63 -22.39 -12.21
N GLU A 74 10.24 -23.63 -12.51
CA GLU A 74 8.94 -23.91 -13.16
C GLU A 74 7.77 -23.64 -12.20
N LYS A 75 7.94 -23.97 -10.91
CA LYS A 75 6.96 -23.69 -9.87
C LYS A 75 7.06 -22.27 -9.29
N GLY A 76 8.12 -21.52 -9.64
CA GLY A 76 8.37 -20.18 -9.09
C GLY A 76 8.57 -20.16 -7.57
N ALA A 77 9.09 -21.23 -6.97
CA ALA A 77 9.23 -21.38 -5.53
C ALA A 77 10.37 -22.34 -5.13
N CYS A 78 10.88 -22.21 -3.89
CA CYS A 78 11.72 -23.22 -3.26
C CYS A 78 10.82 -24.37 -2.73
N VAL A 79 10.82 -25.50 -3.42
CA VAL A 79 9.91 -26.62 -3.11
C VAL A 79 10.66 -27.77 -2.47
N ALA A 80 10.04 -28.46 -1.51
CA ALA A 80 10.61 -29.66 -0.93
C ALA A 80 10.87 -30.69 -2.03
N ALA A 81 12.02 -31.36 -1.98
CA ALA A 81 12.30 -32.45 -2.90
C ALA A 81 11.22 -33.52 -2.72
N GLU A 82 10.37 -33.71 -3.73
CA GLU A 82 9.33 -34.72 -3.68
C GLU A 82 10.01 -36.09 -3.53
N GLU A 83 9.78 -36.77 -2.41
CA GLU A 83 10.21 -38.15 -2.23
C GLU A 83 9.54 -38.98 -3.32
N GLY A 84 10.34 -39.54 -4.24
CA GLY A 84 9.88 -40.23 -5.43
C GLY A 84 8.86 -41.33 -5.14
N GLY A 85 7.58 -40.98 -5.18
CA GLY A 85 6.45 -41.88 -5.16
C GLY A 85 6.25 -42.46 -6.55
N ASN A 86 6.85 -43.62 -6.80
CA ASN A 86 6.55 -44.46 -7.95
C ASN A 86 5.12 -44.98 -7.83
N GLN A 87 4.16 -44.43 -8.59
CA GLN A 87 2.86 -45.06 -8.78
C GLN A 87 2.60 -45.31 -10.27
N GLY A 88 2.51 -46.61 -10.56
CA GLY A 88 2.20 -47.18 -11.86
C GLY A 88 0.80 -46.86 -12.34
N GLY A 89 0.65 -46.97 -13.65
CA GLY A 89 -0.49 -46.46 -14.40
C GLY A 89 -1.83 -47.14 -14.15
N ASN A 90 -2.85 -46.48 -14.67
CA ASN A 90 -4.00 -47.16 -15.22
C ASN A 90 -4.59 -46.30 -16.36
N GLU A 91 -4.71 -46.93 -17.53
CA GLU A 91 -5.38 -46.37 -18.71
C GLU A 91 -6.90 -46.43 -18.56
N GLY A 92 -7.60 -45.41 -19.06
CA GLY A 92 -8.97 -45.55 -19.54
C GLY A 92 -9.91 -44.37 -19.29
N GLY A 93 -10.36 -43.70 -20.36
CA GLY A 93 -11.72 -43.15 -20.42
C GLY A 93 -11.91 -41.66 -20.74
N ASN A 94 -11.82 -41.33 -22.04
CA ASN A 94 -12.52 -40.34 -22.87
C ASN A 94 -13.52 -39.27 -22.30
N GLN A 95 -13.58 -38.13 -23.02
CA GLN A 95 -14.49 -36.94 -22.98
C GLN A 95 -14.04 -35.81 -22.02
N GLY A 96 -13.86 -34.54 -22.38
CA GLY A 96 -14.04 -33.76 -23.60
C GLY A 96 -14.35 -32.30 -23.22
N GLY A 97 -13.56 -31.33 -23.70
CA GLY A 97 -13.98 -29.93 -23.88
C GLY A 97 -13.63 -28.88 -22.81
N ASN A 98 -13.03 -27.78 -23.29
CA ASN A 98 -12.81 -26.44 -22.69
C ASN A 98 -11.68 -26.26 -21.67
N GLU A 99 -10.47 -26.11 -22.21
CA GLU A 99 -9.37 -25.38 -21.57
C GLU A 99 -9.55 -23.87 -21.82
N GLY A 100 -10.08 -23.19 -20.80
CA GLY A 100 -9.97 -21.74 -20.62
C GLY A 100 -9.25 -21.51 -19.30
N GLY A 101 -7.92 -21.46 -19.34
CA GLY A 101 -7.07 -21.36 -18.17
C GLY A 101 -7.16 -20.00 -17.50
N ASN A 102 -7.59 -20.00 -16.23
CA ASN A 102 -7.12 -19.06 -15.22
C ASN A 102 -7.26 -19.71 -13.83
N GLN A 103 -6.45 -20.73 -13.57
CA GLN A 103 -6.27 -21.31 -12.23
C GLN A 103 -4.95 -20.80 -11.64
N GLY A 104 -4.97 -19.56 -11.16
CA GLY A 104 -4.06 -19.13 -10.11
C GLY A 104 -4.70 -19.52 -8.78
N GLY A 105 -4.31 -20.67 -8.24
CA GLY A 105 -4.88 -21.24 -7.02
C GLY A 105 -4.65 -20.37 -5.80
N ASN A 106 -5.72 -19.72 -5.34
CA ASN A 106 -5.96 -19.51 -3.93
C ASN A 106 -7.19 -20.34 -3.59
N GLU A 107 -6.97 -21.54 -3.05
CA GLU A 107 -8.07 -22.26 -2.40
C GLU A 107 -8.60 -21.34 -1.29
N ALA A 108 -9.85 -20.88 -1.43
CA ALA A 108 -10.46 -20.04 -0.43
C ALA A 108 -10.60 -20.87 0.85
N SER A 109 -9.73 -20.69 1.84
CA SER A 109 -9.68 -21.50 3.05
C SER A 109 -10.75 -21.12 4.09
N GLY A 110 -11.35 -19.93 3.96
CA GLY A 110 -12.44 -19.44 4.81
C GLY A 110 -13.36 -18.46 4.09
N CYS A 111 -14.42 -18.02 4.77
CA CYS A 111 -15.41 -17.09 4.23
C CYS A 111 -14.78 -15.78 3.72
N VAL A 112 -13.81 -15.19 4.45
CA VAL A 112 -13.06 -14.01 4.00
C VAL A 112 -12.33 -14.23 2.68
N ASP A 113 -11.90 -15.46 2.39
CA ASP A 113 -11.22 -15.76 1.13
C ASP A 113 -12.19 -15.77 -0.06
N ILE A 114 -13.45 -16.18 0.17
CA ILE A 114 -14.52 -16.03 -0.83
C ILE A 114 -14.65 -14.56 -1.22
N PHE A 115 -14.68 -13.66 -0.23
CA PHE A 115 -14.72 -12.22 -0.48
C PHE A 115 -13.53 -11.71 -1.26
N MET A 116 -12.32 -12.06 -0.82
CA MET A 116 -11.10 -11.64 -1.49
C MET A 116 -11.07 -12.13 -2.94
N CYS A 117 -11.54 -13.36 -3.18
CA CYS A 117 -11.65 -13.92 -4.52
C CYS A 117 -12.69 -13.16 -5.37
N MET A 118 -13.92 -12.98 -4.87
CA MET A 118 -14.98 -12.27 -5.59
C MET A 118 -14.59 -10.82 -5.91
N ASN A 119 -13.86 -10.17 -5.02
CA ASN A 119 -13.31 -8.83 -5.22
C ASN A 119 -12.25 -8.76 -6.33
N GLY A 120 -11.67 -9.89 -6.73
CA GLY A 120 -10.78 -10.00 -7.88
C GLY A 120 -11.50 -10.12 -9.22
N CYS A 121 -12.81 -10.39 -9.21
CA CYS A 121 -13.61 -10.54 -10.42
C CYS A 121 -13.96 -9.19 -11.05
N ALA A 122 -14.11 -9.14 -12.38
CA ALA A 122 -14.66 -7.98 -13.06
C ALA A 122 -16.15 -7.80 -12.69
N GLU A 123 -16.67 -6.56 -12.70
CA GLU A 123 -18.04 -6.24 -12.24
C GLU A 123 -19.16 -7.01 -12.95
N SER A 124 -18.90 -7.55 -14.15
CA SER A 124 -19.85 -8.35 -14.93
C SER A 124 -19.49 -9.83 -15.03
N ASP A 125 -18.39 -10.25 -14.38
CA ASP A 125 -17.89 -11.63 -14.47
C ASP A 125 -18.54 -12.52 -13.40
N GLN A 126 -19.80 -12.86 -13.67
CA GLN A 126 -20.58 -13.78 -12.83
C GLN A 126 -19.96 -15.17 -12.74
N ALA A 127 -19.22 -15.60 -13.78
CA ALA A 127 -18.55 -16.90 -13.78
C ALA A 127 -17.38 -16.90 -12.77
N CYS A 128 -16.61 -15.82 -12.70
CA CYS A 128 -15.57 -15.64 -11.69
C CYS A 128 -16.17 -15.61 -10.28
N VAL A 129 -17.22 -14.81 -10.05
CA VAL A 129 -17.86 -14.70 -8.74
C VAL A 129 -18.39 -16.07 -8.28
N GLN A 130 -19.04 -16.81 -9.18
CA GLN A 130 -19.54 -18.15 -8.89
C GLN A 130 -18.39 -19.13 -8.61
N ALA A 131 -17.32 -19.10 -9.40
CA ALA A 131 -16.15 -19.95 -9.17
C ALA A 131 -15.49 -19.69 -7.81
N CYS A 132 -15.44 -18.43 -7.37
CA CYS A 132 -14.92 -18.07 -6.04
C CYS A 132 -15.73 -18.70 -4.90
N TYR A 133 -17.06 -18.75 -5.04
CA TYR A 133 -17.92 -19.41 -4.07
C TYR A 133 -17.80 -20.94 -4.13
N ASP A 134 -17.89 -21.51 -5.34
CA ASP A 134 -17.92 -22.97 -5.54
C ASP A 134 -16.60 -23.66 -5.18
N ASN A 135 -15.47 -22.96 -5.33
CA ASN A 135 -14.15 -23.49 -4.98
C ASN A 135 -13.85 -23.44 -3.47
N ALA A 136 -14.69 -22.78 -2.67
CA ALA A 136 -14.49 -22.72 -1.23
C ALA A 136 -15.06 -23.97 -0.52
N PRO A 137 -14.50 -24.37 0.63
CA PRO A 137 -15.05 -25.38 1.52
C PRO A 137 -16.51 -25.09 1.91
N ALA A 138 -17.28 -26.15 2.17
CA ALA A 138 -18.72 -26.04 2.44
C ALA A 138 -19.07 -25.21 3.69
N ASP A 139 -18.22 -25.24 4.72
CA ASP A 139 -18.33 -24.38 5.91
C ASP A 139 -18.13 -22.90 5.55
N ALA A 140 -17.08 -22.56 4.78
CA ALA A 140 -16.86 -21.21 4.28
C ALA A 140 -18.04 -20.70 3.43
N GLN A 141 -18.59 -21.54 2.56
CA GLN A 141 -19.79 -21.24 1.77
C GLN A 141 -21.01 -20.93 2.66
N ASN A 142 -21.23 -21.75 3.69
CA ASN A 142 -22.34 -21.55 4.63
C ASN A 142 -22.20 -20.25 5.43
N ASP A 143 -21.00 -19.95 5.91
CA ASP A 143 -20.72 -18.70 6.64
C ASP A 143 -20.88 -17.48 5.73
N TYR A 144 -20.41 -17.56 4.47
CA TYR A 144 -20.62 -16.51 3.48
C TYR A 144 -22.09 -16.29 3.17
N TYR A 145 -22.86 -17.37 2.99
CA TYR A 145 -24.28 -17.27 2.71
C TYR A 145 -25.06 -16.66 3.89
N ALA A 146 -24.73 -17.07 5.13
CA ALA A 146 -25.33 -16.50 6.33
C ALA A 146 -25.03 -15.00 6.46
N TRP A 147 -23.77 -14.63 6.23
CA TRP A 147 -23.34 -13.24 6.17
C TRP A 147 -24.08 -12.46 5.08
N TYR A 148 -24.11 -12.95 3.85
CA TYR A 148 -24.71 -12.26 2.71
C TYR A 148 -26.22 -12.08 2.91
N THR A 149 -26.88 -13.07 3.49
CA THR A 149 -28.30 -13.00 3.84
C THR A 149 -28.56 -11.89 4.86
N CYS A 150 -27.76 -11.81 5.92
CA CYS A 150 -27.90 -10.74 6.89
C CYS A 150 -27.57 -9.37 6.27
N PHE A 151 -26.45 -9.28 5.54
CA PHE A 151 -25.99 -8.05 4.91
C PHE A 151 -27.01 -7.49 3.92
N SER A 152 -27.53 -8.32 3.02
CA SER A 152 -28.57 -7.90 2.08
C SER A 152 -29.87 -7.45 2.75
N GLN A 153 -30.18 -7.98 3.94
CA GLN A 153 -31.37 -7.59 4.70
C GLN A 153 -31.21 -6.26 5.43
N TYR A 154 -30.04 -5.99 6.02
CA TYR A 154 -29.84 -4.85 6.92
C TYR A 154 -28.95 -3.74 6.36
N CYS A 155 -28.17 -4.02 5.32
CA CYS A 155 -27.15 -3.13 4.75
C CYS A 155 -27.38 -2.78 3.28
N GLU A 156 -28.59 -3.00 2.75
CA GLU A 156 -28.91 -2.65 1.36
C GLU A 156 -28.70 -1.16 1.06
N ASN A 157 -29.06 -0.29 2.01
CA ASN A 157 -28.93 1.16 1.88
C ASN A 157 -27.55 1.70 2.28
N ASP A 158 -26.72 0.87 2.91
CA ASP A 158 -25.35 1.18 3.33
C ASP A 158 -24.49 -0.06 3.12
N PRO A 159 -24.02 -0.32 1.88
CA PRO A 159 -23.24 -1.51 1.56
C PRO A 159 -21.79 -1.41 2.05
N SER A 160 -21.58 -0.85 3.25
CA SER A 160 -20.30 -0.74 3.90
C SER A 160 -20.01 -1.96 4.78
N ALA A 161 -18.73 -2.31 4.90
CA ALA A 161 -18.30 -3.37 5.80
C ALA A 161 -18.61 -3.02 7.28
N GLN A 162 -18.71 -1.73 7.61
CA GLN A 162 -19.18 -1.25 8.91
C GLN A 162 -20.63 -1.65 9.19
N CYS A 163 -21.54 -1.41 8.25
CA CYS A 163 -22.94 -1.83 8.43
C CYS A 163 -23.03 -3.32 8.73
N SER A 164 -22.21 -4.13 8.03
CA SER A 164 -22.11 -5.56 8.28
C SER A 164 -21.74 -5.88 9.73
N VAL A 165 -20.69 -5.26 10.26
CA VAL A 165 -20.25 -5.55 11.63
C VAL A 165 -21.26 -5.05 12.67
N GLU A 166 -21.94 -3.93 12.40
CA GLU A 166 -22.93 -3.37 13.32
C GLU A 166 -24.26 -4.13 13.34
N ASN A 167 -24.73 -4.60 12.18
CA ASN A 167 -26.05 -5.23 12.05
C ASN A 167 -25.99 -6.76 11.89
N CYS A 168 -24.83 -7.29 11.54
CA CYS A 168 -24.58 -8.71 11.27
C CYS A 168 -23.34 -9.20 12.02
N GLU A 169 -23.17 -8.78 13.28
CA GLU A 169 -21.97 -9.02 14.10
C GLU A 169 -21.56 -10.50 14.14
N SER A 170 -22.52 -11.40 14.42
CA SER A 170 -22.30 -12.85 14.52
C SER A 170 -21.79 -13.44 13.20
N GLU A 171 -22.44 -13.08 12.11
CA GLU A 171 -22.15 -13.61 10.78
C GLU A 171 -20.84 -13.01 10.24
N SER A 172 -20.60 -11.72 10.49
CA SER A 172 -19.35 -11.04 10.15
C SER A 172 -18.17 -11.67 10.88
N ALA A 173 -18.30 -11.90 12.19
CA ALA A 173 -17.26 -12.55 12.99
C ALA A 173 -16.95 -13.97 12.50
N LYS A 174 -17.96 -14.78 12.18
CA LYS A 174 -17.76 -16.12 11.57
C LYS A 174 -17.09 -16.03 10.22
N CYS A 175 -17.44 -15.01 9.44
CA CYS A 175 -16.85 -14.82 8.14
C CYS A 175 -15.37 -14.37 8.20
N GLY A 176 -14.83 -14.07 9.39
CA GLY A 176 -13.53 -13.42 9.52
C GLY A 176 -13.57 -11.95 9.12
N ILE A 177 -14.77 -11.38 8.94
CA ILE A 177 -15.02 -9.95 8.83
C ILE A 177 -15.15 -9.42 10.27
N ALA A 178 -14.06 -9.51 11.00
CA ALA A 178 -13.92 -8.87 12.29
C ALA A 178 -13.13 -7.59 12.05
N PHE A 179 -13.80 -6.45 12.09
CA PHE A 179 -13.10 -5.22 12.33
C PHE A 179 -12.94 -5.04 13.82
N GLU A 180 -11.73 -4.74 14.24
CA GLU A 180 -11.55 -4.20 15.58
C GLU A 180 -12.40 -2.93 15.66
N LYS A 181 -13.33 -2.89 16.62
CA LYS A 181 -14.19 -1.71 16.82
C LYS A 181 -13.29 -0.48 16.87
N GLY A 182 -13.64 0.53 16.07
CA GLY A 182 -12.92 1.80 16.07
C GLY A 182 -12.80 2.37 17.48
N ASN A 183 -11.62 2.85 17.82
CA ASN A 183 -11.34 3.46 19.11
C ASN A 183 -12.01 4.84 19.17
N GLU A 184 -13.07 4.95 19.98
CA GLU A 184 -13.88 6.18 20.11
C GLU A 184 -13.09 7.39 20.62
N ALA A 185 -11.88 7.20 21.16
CA ALA A 185 -10.96 8.30 21.48
C ALA A 185 -10.48 9.06 20.22
N TYR A 186 -10.59 8.44 19.04
CA TYR A 186 -10.29 9.05 17.76
C TYR A 186 -11.62 9.34 17.04
N PRO A 187 -12.05 10.60 16.90
CA PRO A 187 -13.26 10.91 16.13
C PRO A 187 -13.12 10.46 14.67
N ALA A 188 -14.25 10.19 14.03
CA ALA A 188 -14.34 9.87 12.60
C ALA A 188 -15.41 10.77 11.94
N PRO A 189 -15.05 11.70 11.04
CA PRO A 189 -13.69 12.01 10.61
C PRO A 189 -12.82 12.52 11.76
N TYR A 190 -11.53 12.21 11.69
CA TYR A 190 -10.54 12.66 12.67
C TYR A 190 -10.19 14.14 12.45
N GLY A 191 -10.48 14.68 11.27
CA GLY A 191 -10.23 16.08 10.96
C GLY A 191 -10.57 16.42 9.51
N ARG A 192 -10.20 17.65 9.12
CA ARG A 192 -10.28 18.12 7.73
C ARG A 192 -9.05 18.93 7.37
N ILE A 193 -8.60 18.79 6.13
CA ILE A 193 -7.44 19.50 5.59
C ILE A 193 -7.75 20.14 4.24
N ASP A 194 -7.06 21.23 3.96
CA ASP A 194 -6.93 21.82 2.64
C ASP A 194 -5.52 21.54 2.10
N VAL A 195 -5.43 21.27 0.80
CA VAL A 195 -4.19 20.96 0.08
C VAL A 195 -3.97 22.02 -1.01
N ASN A 196 -2.77 22.57 -1.06
CA ASN A 196 -2.34 23.54 -2.06
C ASN A 196 -0.84 23.38 -2.35
N ILE A 197 -0.53 22.60 -3.36
CA ILE A 197 0.83 22.30 -3.83
C ILE A 197 1.07 23.10 -5.11
N SER A 198 2.25 23.72 -5.19
CA SER A 198 2.78 24.35 -6.39
C SER A 198 4.31 24.25 -6.35
N SER A 199 4.87 23.23 -7.00
CA SER A 199 6.32 23.02 -7.10
C SER A 199 6.81 23.11 -8.54
N THR A 200 7.95 23.76 -8.74
CA THR A 200 8.68 23.80 -10.02
C THR A 200 9.98 23.00 -10.00
N TYR A 201 10.17 22.18 -8.94
CA TYR A 201 11.36 21.36 -8.77
C TYR A 201 10.99 19.98 -8.24
N VAL A 202 11.61 18.93 -8.79
CA VAL A 202 11.51 17.55 -8.30
C VAL A 202 12.91 17.00 -8.04
N ILE A 203 13.16 16.60 -6.80
CA ILE A 203 14.43 16.02 -6.35
C ILE A 203 14.50 14.55 -6.76
N THR A 204 15.69 14.04 -7.04
CA THR A 204 15.92 12.59 -7.27
C THR A 204 17.14 12.10 -6.50
N ASN A 205 18.30 12.68 -6.79
CA ASN A 205 19.59 12.20 -6.29
C ASN A 205 20.38 13.29 -5.53
N GLU A 206 19.69 14.29 -5.00
CA GLU A 206 20.35 15.40 -4.31
C GLU A 206 20.79 14.99 -2.91
N THR A 207 22.06 15.23 -2.59
CA THR A 207 22.61 14.95 -1.25
C THR A 207 22.23 16.00 -0.22
N GLN A 208 21.81 17.19 -0.67
CA GLN A 208 21.41 18.32 0.16
C GLN A 208 20.29 19.12 -0.52
N LEU A 209 19.38 19.68 0.28
CA LEU A 209 18.32 20.55 -0.23
C LEU A 209 18.84 21.99 -0.37
N ASP A 210 18.76 22.54 -1.58
CA ASP A 210 18.94 23.97 -1.81
C ASP A 210 17.63 24.73 -1.59
N GLN A 211 17.71 26.01 -1.25
CA GLN A 211 16.54 26.89 -1.14
C GLN A 211 15.71 26.94 -2.43
N SER A 212 16.32 26.75 -3.60
CA SER A 212 15.58 26.69 -4.87
C SER A 212 14.78 25.41 -5.08
N MET A 213 15.01 24.38 -4.26
CA MET A 213 14.34 23.07 -4.36
C MET A 213 13.12 22.96 -3.43
N ILE A 214 12.99 23.88 -2.48
CA ILE A 214 11.95 23.85 -1.45
C ILE A 214 10.99 25.04 -1.60
N ASN A 215 9.74 24.84 -1.22
CA ASN A 215 8.72 25.87 -1.15
C ASN A 215 8.50 26.24 0.32
N MET A 216 8.69 27.51 0.68
CA MET A 216 8.57 28.02 2.06
C MET A 216 7.11 28.33 2.43
N SER A 217 6.23 27.34 2.33
CA SER A 217 4.84 27.43 2.76
C SER A 217 4.35 26.08 3.27
N TYR A 218 3.11 26.05 3.76
CA TYR A 218 2.38 24.81 3.98
C TYR A 218 1.73 24.40 2.65
N PHE A 219 1.89 23.14 2.25
CA PHE A 219 1.04 22.54 1.23
C PHE A 219 -0.24 21.95 1.82
N ALA A 220 -0.21 21.50 3.08
CA ALA A 220 -1.36 20.97 3.79
C ALA A 220 -1.61 21.78 5.07
N THR A 221 -2.84 22.27 5.22
CA THR A 221 -3.31 23.02 6.39
C THR A 221 -4.62 22.45 6.88
N GLY A 222 -4.91 22.54 8.18
CA GLY A 222 -6.16 22.01 8.74
C GLY A 222 -6.02 21.59 10.18
N THR A 223 -7.05 20.91 10.68
CA THR A 223 -7.14 20.42 12.06
C THR A 223 -7.39 18.92 12.09
N PHE A 224 -6.93 18.27 13.16
CA PHE A 224 -7.11 16.83 13.40
C PHE A 224 -7.21 16.54 14.89
N GLY A 225 -7.83 15.42 15.26
CA GLY A 225 -8.19 15.13 16.64
C GLY A 225 -9.07 16.20 17.25
N THR A 226 -8.95 16.40 18.57
CA THR A 226 -9.71 17.43 19.29
C THR A 226 -8.98 18.76 19.35
N SER A 227 -7.65 18.76 19.23
CA SER A 227 -6.81 19.96 19.38
C SER A 227 -5.67 20.10 18.39
N GLY A 228 -5.43 19.10 17.53
CA GLY A 228 -4.32 19.07 16.58
C GLY A 228 -4.48 20.07 15.43
N ASN A 229 -3.36 20.64 14.99
CA ASN A 229 -3.30 21.57 13.85
C ASN A 229 -2.03 21.31 13.02
N LEU A 230 -2.14 21.30 11.68
CA LEU A 230 -1.01 21.14 10.78
C LEU A 230 -0.06 22.35 10.75
N GLN A 231 -0.51 23.48 11.26
CA GLN A 231 0.28 24.67 11.57
C GLN A 231 0.47 24.73 13.09
N PRO A 232 1.41 23.93 13.65
CA PRO A 232 1.52 23.76 15.09
C PRO A 232 1.89 25.08 15.78
N MET A 233 1.43 25.23 17.02
CA MET A 233 1.72 26.41 17.82
C MET A 233 3.23 26.59 18.00
N GLY A 234 3.74 27.80 17.76
CA GLY A 234 5.17 28.10 17.85
C GLY A 234 5.95 27.86 16.55
N ALA A 235 5.32 27.29 15.50
CA ALA A 235 5.92 27.25 14.18
C ALA A 235 6.10 28.66 13.62
N GLN A 236 7.27 28.92 13.03
CA GLN A 236 7.54 30.14 12.29
C GLN A 236 7.09 30.02 10.82
N GLY A 237 6.99 28.79 10.33
CA GLY A 237 6.61 28.45 8.97
C GLY A 237 6.67 26.94 8.75
N ALA A 238 6.51 26.55 7.49
CA ALA A 238 6.85 25.23 7.01
C ALA A 238 7.59 25.36 5.69
N TYR A 239 8.28 24.29 5.32
CA TYR A 239 8.72 24.09 3.95
C TYR A 239 8.20 22.77 3.44
N TYR A 240 8.08 22.64 2.12
CA TYR A 240 7.88 21.35 1.48
C TYR A 240 8.68 21.22 0.19
N TYR A 241 8.92 19.98 -0.22
CA TYR A 241 9.58 19.65 -1.48
C TYR A 241 8.93 18.42 -2.10
N ALA A 242 9.11 18.25 -3.41
CA ALA A 242 8.73 17.05 -4.14
C ALA A 242 9.98 16.26 -4.49
N ALA A 243 9.96 14.96 -4.25
CA ALA A 243 11.00 14.02 -4.64
C ALA A 243 10.39 12.90 -5.48
N LEU A 244 11.07 12.52 -6.55
CA LEU A 244 10.78 11.33 -7.33
C LEU A 244 11.64 10.20 -6.79
N GLN A 245 10.99 9.16 -6.30
CA GLN A 245 11.61 7.92 -5.83
C GLN A 245 10.98 6.76 -6.60
N ASP A 246 11.80 6.06 -7.37
CA ASP A 246 11.35 5.05 -8.33
C ASP A 246 10.28 5.64 -9.27
N ASP A 247 9.08 5.08 -9.26
CA ASP A 247 7.94 5.53 -10.06
C ASP A 247 6.93 6.36 -9.25
N ALA A 248 7.28 6.81 -8.05
CA ALA A 248 6.40 7.58 -7.16
C ALA A 248 6.94 8.98 -6.87
N ILE A 249 6.03 9.95 -6.82
CA ILE A 249 6.30 11.29 -6.32
C ILE A 249 5.89 11.37 -4.86
N GLN A 250 6.85 11.70 -4.00
CA GLN A 250 6.63 12.00 -2.60
C GLN A 250 6.77 13.51 -2.38
N ILE A 251 5.76 14.10 -1.74
CA ILE A 251 5.75 15.51 -1.36
C ILE A 251 5.73 15.58 0.16
N PHE A 252 6.79 16.15 0.73
CA PHE A 252 7.03 16.12 2.16
C PHE A 252 7.02 17.54 2.73
N GLN A 253 6.13 17.80 3.70
CA GLN A 253 6.02 19.07 4.42
C GLN A 253 6.57 18.93 5.84
N THR A 254 7.38 19.89 6.25
CA THR A 254 7.93 19.96 7.60
C THR A 254 7.75 21.35 8.19
N PRO A 255 6.91 21.49 9.24
CA PRO A 255 6.88 22.72 10.03
C PRO A 255 8.19 22.92 10.79
N TYR A 256 8.59 24.18 10.97
CA TYR A 256 9.84 24.51 11.65
C TYR A 256 9.74 25.71 12.59
N ALA A 257 10.66 25.76 13.53
CA ALA A 257 10.94 26.90 14.39
C ALA A 257 12.46 27.19 14.42
N ASN A 258 12.85 28.24 15.14
CA ASN A 258 14.24 28.67 15.31
C ASN A 258 14.98 28.82 13.98
N ASN A 259 14.34 29.46 13.00
CA ASN A 259 14.83 29.70 11.65
C ASN A 259 15.25 28.40 10.92
N GLY A 260 14.49 27.32 11.11
CA GLY A 260 14.72 26.03 10.45
C GLY A 260 15.61 25.06 11.24
N GLN A 261 16.13 25.46 12.40
CA GLN A 261 16.98 24.60 13.24
C GLN A 261 16.19 23.53 14.01
N THR A 262 14.88 23.70 14.14
CA THR A 262 14.03 22.77 14.88
C THR A 262 12.85 22.37 14.01
N THR A 263 12.83 21.09 13.63
CA THR A 263 11.64 20.45 13.05
C THR A 263 10.56 20.31 14.11
N LEU A 264 9.34 20.65 13.74
CA LEU A 264 8.15 20.49 14.58
C LEU A 264 7.21 19.46 13.98
N ASN A 265 6.42 18.86 14.86
CA ASN A 265 5.34 17.95 14.50
C ASN A 265 4.00 18.69 14.52
N PRO A 266 3.01 18.26 13.72
CA PRO A 266 3.08 17.13 12.78
C PRO A 266 3.64 17.53 11.40
N ALA A 267 4.16 16.56 10.66
CA ALA A 267 4.49 16.66 9.24
C ALA A 267 3.34 16.13 8.37
N ALA A 268 3.35 16.48 7.07
CA ALA A 268 2.42 15.93 6.09
C ALA A 268 3.18 15.31 4.92
N VAL A 269 2.71 14.16 4.45
CA VAL A 269 3.34 13.40 3.36
C VAL A 269 2.26 13.04 2.35
N LEU A 270 2.42 13.47 1.10
CA LEU A 270 1.58 13.03 -0.01
C LEU A 270 2.43 12.15 -0.94
N VAL A 271 1.95 10.96 -1.25
CA VAL A 271 2.55 10.03 -2.20
C VAL A 271 1.60 9.87 -3.37
N LEU A 272 2.12 9.96 -4.59
CA LEU A 272 1.39 9.82 -5.85
C LEU A 272 2.20 8.96 -6.82
N ASN A 273 1.53 8.29 -7.75
CA ASN A 273 2.25 7.74 -8.90
C ASN A 273 2.81 8.88 -9.76
N SER A 274 4.01 8.69 -10.32
CA SER A 274 4.70 9.71 -11.12
C SER A 274 4.05 9.96 -12.49
N ASP A 275 3.20 9.03 -12.93
CA ASP A 275 2.43 9.07 -14.19
C ASP A 275 0.97 9.50 -13.99
N VAL A 276 0.62 10.02 -12.80
CA VAL A 276 -0.74 10.46 -12.50
C VAL A 276 -1.22 11.51 -13.52
N ALA A 277 -2.39 11.24 -14.12
CA ALA A 277 -2.99 12.16 -15.08
C ALA A 277 -3.47 13.45 -14.41
N THR A 278 -3.53 14.54 -15.18
CA THR A 278 -4.21 15.75 -14.73
C THR A 278 -5.72 15.54 -14.64
N GLY A 279 -6.36 16.25 -13.72
CA GLY A 279 -7.79 16.10 -13.42
C GLY A 279 -8.05 15.74 -11.96
N GLU A 280 -9.26 15.24 -11.69
CA GLU A 280 -9.62 14.75 -10.37
C GLU A 280 -9.02 13.37 -10.13
N ILE A 281 -8.40 13.18 -8.96
CA ILE A 281 -7.85 11.91 -8.49
C ILE A 281 -8.40 11.61 -7.10
N THR A 282 -8.46 10.33 -6.75
CA THR A 282 -8.83 9.89 -5.40
C THR A 282 -7.59 9.72 -4.52
N VAL A 283 -7.74 10.05 -3.24
CA VAL A 283 -6.77 9.74 -2.18
C VAL A 283 -7.42 8.87 -1.12
N GLY A 284 -6.67 7.88 -0.65
CA GLY A 284 -7.14 6.89 0.33
C GLY A 284 -6.10 5.81 0.58
N LEU A 285 -6.52 4.66 1.11
CA LEU A 285 -5.66 3.50 1.40
C LEU A 285 -5.91 2.30 0.48
N THR A 286 -6.78 2.45 -0.51
CA THR A 286 -7.12 1.37 -1.44
C THR A 286 -6.22 1.41 -2.68
N GLN A 287 -6.20 0.32 -3.44
CA GLN A 287 -5.46 0.26 -4.71
C GLN A 287 -6.10 1.07 -5.84
N GLU A 288 -7.36 1.51 -5.64
CA GLU A 288 -8.06 2.36 -6.60
C GLU A 288 -7.74 3.84 -6.37
N ASP A 289 -7.14 4.16 -5.22
CA ASP A 289 -6.66 5.49 -4.92
C ASP A 289 -5.37 5.79 -5.68
N SER A 290 -5.32 6.94 -6.34
CA SER A 290 -4.14 7.37 -7.10
C SER A 290 -3.11 8.11 -6.24
N GLY A 291 -3.46 8.38 -4.98
CA GLY A 291 -2.57 9.01 -4.01
C GLY A 291 -2.88 8.61 -2.57
N GLN A 292 -1.90 8.84 -1.71
CA GLN A 292 -2.01 8.61 -0.27
C GLN A 292 -1.46 9.83 0.45
N LEU A 293 -2.27 10.45 1.30
CA LEU A 293 -1.84 11.58 2.12
C LEU A 293 -1.87 11.19 3.59
N PHE A 294 -0.74 11.32 4.28
CA PHE A 294 -0.57 10.99 5.69
C PHE A 294 -0.20 12.23 6.51
N ILE A 295 -0.72 12.28 7.73
CA ILE A 295 -0.29 13.21 8.78
C ILE A 295 0.49 12.39 9.81
N VAL A 296 1.72 12.80 10.10
CA VAL A 296 2.67 11.99 10.88
C VAL A 296 3.44 12.84 11.88
N ASP A 297 3.87 12.21 12.97
CA ASP A 297 4.91 12.78 13.83
C ASP A 297 6.26 12.17 13.46
N LEU A 298 7.28 13.02 13.37
CA LEU A 298 8.65 12.64 13.12
C LEU A 298 9.39 12.39 14.44
N ASN A 299 10.26 11.38 14.43
CA ASN A 299 11.25 11.10 15.45
C ASN A 299 12.65 11.15 14.79
N GLY A 300 13.26 12.34 14.82
CA GLY A 300 14.42 12.64 13.98
C GLY A 300 14.01 12.67 12.51
N ASN A 301 14.67 11.86 11.67
CA ASN A 301 14.37 11.74 10.25
C ASN A 301 13.33 10.64 9.93
N ASN A 302 12.91 9.86 10.92
CA ASN A 302 12.00 8.75 10.73
C ASN A 302 10.58 9.14 11.11
N ILE A 303 9.60 8.48 10.50
CA ILE A 303 8.21 8.54 10.97
C ILE A 303 8.14 7.82 12.31
N GLY A 304 7.76 8.54 13.37
CA GLY A 304 7.58 7.98 14.70
C GLY A 304 6.18 7.39 14.90
N CYS A 305 5.15 8.08 14.41
CA CYS A 305 3.77 7.60 14.42
C CYS A 305 2.92 8.33 13.38
N PHE A 306 1.73 7.81 13.11
CA PHE A 306 0.75 8.35 12.17
C PHE A 306 -0.47 8.86 12.92
N HIS A 307 -0.83 10.13 12.71
CA HIS A 307 -2.06 10.70 13.24
C HIS A 307 -3.26 10.35 12.38
N ALA A 308 -3.11 10.46 11.06
CA ALA A 308 -4.22 10.30 10.14
C ALA A 308 -3.76 10.01 8.70
N PHE A 309 -4.71 9.56 7.88
CA PHE A 309 -4.61 9.54 6.42
C PHE A 309 -5.84 10.23 5.81
N ALA A 310 -5.71 10.78 4.60
CA ALA A 310 -6.83 11.43 3.91
C ALA A 310 -7.67 10.44 3.10
N VAL A 311 -8.97 10.70 3.04
CA VAL A 311 -9.93 10.04 2.15
C VAL A 311 -10.74 11.11 1.43
N GLY A 312 -10.72 11.08 0.10
CA GLY A 312 -11.47 12.03 -0.72
C GLY A 312 -10.84 12.25 -2.10
N SER A 313 -11.07 13.43 -2.69
CA SER A 313 -10.54 13.79 -4.01
C SER A 313 -9.57 14.96 -3.94
N LEU A 314 -8.57 14.93 -4.83
CA LEU A 314 -7.66 16.04 -5.15
C LEU A 314 -7.82 16.41 -6.63
N THR A 315 -7.53 17.66 -6.98
CA THR A 315 -7.43 18.10 -8.38
C THR A 315 -5.98 18.36 -8.75
N VAL A 316 -5.45 17.56 -9.69
CA VAL A 316 -4.13 17.73 -10.30
C VAL A 316 -4.25 18.69 -11.48
N ASN A 317 -3.85 19.94 -11.28
CA ASN A 317 -3.89 20.97 -12.32
C ASN A 317 -2.74 20.81 -13.33
N SER A 318 -1.57 20.37 -12.85
CA SER A 318 -0.40 20.06 -13.68
C SER A 318 0.46 18.98 -13.04
N MET A 319 1.01 18.11 -13.88
CA MET A 319 1.92 17.06 -13.49
C MET A 319 3.04 16.93 -14.52
N ASN A 320 4.24 17.37 -14.16
CA ASN A 320 5.48 17.11 -14.87
C ASN A 320 6.54 16.75 -13.84
N THR A 321 6.89 15.48 -13.81
CA THR A 321 7.81 14.85 -12.86
C THR A 321 9.27 14.85 -13.32
N THR A 322 9.57 15.52 -14.44
CA THR A 322 10.94 15.64 -14.95
C THR A 322 11.86 16.17 -13.84
N PRO A 323 12.90 15.41 -13.43
CA PRO A 323 13.77 15.82 -12.34
C PRO A 323 14.41 17.19 -12.56
N GLY A 324 14.61 17.92 -11.47
CA GLY A 324 15.21 19.26 -11.46
C GLY A 324 14.22 20.41 -11.74
N ALA A 325 14.75 21.55 -12.16
CA ALA A 325 14.02 22.82 -12.34
C ALA A 325 13.04 22.84 -13.54
N GLY A 326 12.92 21.74 -14.27
CA GLY A 326 11.94 21.56 -15.34
C GLY A 326 10.60 20.99 -14.88
N ALA A 327 10.51 20.57 -13.61
CA ALA A 327 9.30 20.00 -13.04
C ALA A 327 8.18 21.05 -12.94
N ASN A 328 6.93 20.57 -12.92
CA ASN A 328 5.77 21.39 -12.65
C ASN A 328 4.66 20.54 -12.03
N ILE A 329 4.42 20.72 -10.74
CA ILE A 329 3.42 19.98 -9.98
C ILE A 329 2.49 21.01 -9.34
N ALA A 330 1.20 20.98 -9.69
CA ALA A 330 0.19 21.79 -9.04
C ALA A 330 -1.03 20.95 -8.69
N ILE A 331 -1.33 20.87 -7.39
CA ILE A 331 -2.40 20.02 -6.85
C ILE A 331 -3.17 20.82 -5.81
N ILE A 332 -4.49 20.79 -5.89
CA ILE A 332 -5.36 21.45 -4.91
C ILE A 332 -6.40 20.48 -4.36
N GLY A 333 -6.86 20.73 -3.15
CA GLY A 333 -7.99 20.06 -2.54
C GLY A 333 -8.50 20.87 -1.36
N SER A 334 -9.77 20.73 -1.01
CA SER A 334 -10.35 21.48 0.09
C SER A 334 -11.28 20.62 0.93
N GLN A 335 -11.22 20.83 2.24
CA GLN A 335 -12.06 20.14 3.24
C GLN A 335 -12.00 18.61 3.14
N ILE A 336 -10.86 18.07 2.74
CA ILE A 336 -10.62 16.63 2.60
C ILE A 336 -10.67 16.02 3.99
N GLU A 337 -11.47 14.98 4.15
CA GLU A 337 -11.60 14.28 5.42
C GLU A 337 -10.35 13.45 5.68
N ILE A 338 -9.90 13.44 6.93
CA ILE A 338 -8.81 12.60 7.39
C ILE A 338 -9.29 11.71 8.53
N TYR A 339 -8.73 10.51 8.60
CA TYR A 339 -9.14 9.47 9.54
C TYR A 339 -7.91 8.88 10.23
N SER A 340 -8.06 8.53 11.51
CA SER A 340 -7.04 7.77 12.23
C SER A 340 -7.15 6.30 11.86
N SER A 341 -6.02 5.59 11.78
CA SER A 341 -6.05 4.13 11.63
C SER A 341 -6.78 3.44 12.77
N GLU A 342 -6.81 4.05 13.96
CA GLU A 342 -7.52 3.53 15.12
C GLU A 342 -9.05 3.68 15.00
N ASN A 343 -9.54 4.54 14.11
CA ASN A 343 -10.97 4.69 13.83
C ASN A 343 -11.23 5.21 12.41
N ALA A 344 -11.31 4.28 11.46
CA ALA A 344 -11.57 4.49 10.05
C ALA A 344 -12.82 3.69 9.61
N PRO A 345 -14.04 4.20 9.86
CA PRO A 345 -15.25 3.42 9.67
C PRO A 345 -15.50 2.98 8.22
N MET A 346 -15.07 3.78 7.22
CA MET A 346 -15.12 3.36 5.81
C MET A 346 -14.28 2.12 5.49
N TYR A 347 -13.26 1.84 6.30
CA TYR A 347 -12.41 0.66 6.22
C TYR A 347 -12.72 -0.35 7.33
N GLY A 348 -13.88 -0.17 7.98
CA GLY A 348 -14.45 -1.09 8.95
C GLY A 348 -14.18 -0.76 10.43
N GLY A 349 -13.36 0.24 10.76
CA GLY A 349 -13.09 0.61 12.14
C GLY A 349 -11.59 0.76 12.40
N ASN A 350 -11.05 0.06 13.40
CA ASN A 350 -9.61 0.06 13.66
C ASN A 350 -8.90 -0.82 12.62
N ILE A 351 -8.05 -0.16 11.83
CA ILE A 351 -7.24 -0.73 10.77
C ILE A 351 -5.74 -0.72 11.10
N THR A 352 -5.33 -0.44 12.33
CA THR A 352 -3.90 -0.31 12.70
C THR A 352 -3.12 -1.59 12.42
N SER A 353 -3.70 -2.78 12.73
CA SER A 353 -3.04 -4.08 12.47
C SER A 353 -2.81 -4.36 10.97
N GLN A 354 -3.70 -3.80 10.15
CA GLN A 354 -3.74 -3.97 8.71
C GLN A 354 -2.70 -3.12 7.97
N MET A 355 -2.23 -2.03 8.59
CA MET A 355 -1.23 -1.13 7.99
C MET A 355 0.20 -1.66 8.08
N GLY A 356 0.40 -2.83 8.70
CA GLY A 356 1.67 -3.53 8.77
C GLY A 356 2.51 -3.16 10.00
N SER A 357 3.54 -3.97 10.28
CA SER A 357 4.33 -3.92 11.51
C SER A 357 5.18 -2.66 11.70
N GLY A 358 5.27 -1.79 10.69
CA GLY A 358 5.96 -0.48 10.78
C GLY A 358 5.02 0.68 11.09
N PHE A 359 3.71 0.42 11.14
CA PHE A 359 2.71 1.45 11.38
C PHE A 359 2.41 1.55 12.88
N THR A 360 2.51 2.74 13.44
CA THR A 360 2.14 3.02 14.83
C THR A 360 1.23 4.24 14.85
N ALA A 361 0.01 4.10 15.38
CA ALA A 361 -0.89 5.23 15.54
C ALA A 361 -0.37 6.18 16.64
N CYS A 362 -0.40 7.48 16.37
CA CYS A 362 -0.13 8.48 17.39
C CYS A 362 -1.24 8.49 18.43
N GLN A 363 -0.93 8.85 19.67
CA GLN A 363 -1.96 9.07 20.70
C GLN A 363 -2.93 10.18 20.27
N PRO A 364 -4.22 10.10 20.64
CA PRO A 364 -5.21 11.09 20.23
C PRO A 364 -4.88 12.45 20.85
N MET A 365 -5.04 13.53 20.06
CA MET A 365 -4.78 14.92 20.46
C MET A 365 -6.00 15.65 20.99
#